data_AF-A0A3D8I1C3-F1
#
_entry.id   AF-A0A3D8I1C3-F1
#
_cell.length_a   1.000
_cell.length_b   1.000
_cell.length_c   1.000
_cell.angle_alpha   90.00
_cell.angle_beta   90.00
_cell.angle_gamma   90.00
#
_symmetry.space_group_name_H-M   'P 1'
#
loop_
_entity.id
_entity.type
_entity.pdbx_description
1 polymer ?
#
loop_
_entity_poly.entity_id
_entity_poly.type
_entity_poly.pdbx_seq_one_letter_code
_entity_poly.pdbx_strand_id
1 'polypeptide(L)'
;MKNKEMINKLKENAELAWAAYGYYDLIGKKFHTQSKTRKGEFITLHDIMDATYFDYETQDSTFFNTFKLKGDMTPTQAKRFFKRYDLLDFYPKDDSQGFHACLFQNKKSKEYTFVIRGTEIKDI
;
A
#
# COMPACT_ATOMS: atom_id res chain seq x y z
N MET A 1 29.85 14.27 -3.67
CA MET A 1 28.73 14.01 -4.61
C MET A 1 28.23 12.57 -4.55
N LYS A 2 29.10 11.55 -4.66
CA LYS A 2 28.73 10.12 -4.58
C LYS A 2 27.91 9.72 -3.34
N ASN A 3 28.25 10.25 -2.16
CA ASN A 3 27.55 9.90 -0.92
C ASN A 3 26.07 10.35 -0.92
N LYS A 4 25.77 11.50 -1.52
CA LYS A 4 24.39 12.03 -1.57
C LYS A 4 23.50 11.19 -2.49
N GLU A 5 24.03 10.78 -3.63
CA GLU A 5 23.34 9.88 -4.56
C GLU A 5 23.08 8.52 -3.92
N MET A 6 24.08 7.96 -3.23
CA MET A 6 23.94 6.70 -2.51
C MET A 6 22.87 6.78 -1.40
N ILE A 7 22.86 7.86 -0.60
CA ILE A 7 21.84 8.08 0.43
C ILE A 7 20.44 8.18 -0.20
N ASN A 8 20.30 8.88 -1.33
CA ASN A 8 19.01 9.00 -2.01
C ASN A 8 18.53 7.63 -2.52
N LYS A 9 19.41 6.84 -3.14
CA LYS A 9 19.07 5.49 -3.60
C LYS A 9 18.63 4.58 -2.46
N LEU A 10 19.31 4.64 -1.30
CA LEU A 10 18.90 3.89 -0.10
C LEU A 10 17.51 4.31 0.39
N LYS A 11 17.21 5.61 0.42
CA LYS A 11 15.88 6.12 0.79
C LYS A 11 14.80 5.65 -0.18
N GLU A 12 15.07 5.69 -1.47
CA GLU A 12 14.12 5.24 -2.50
C GLU A 12 13.83 3.74 -2.39
N ASN A 13 14.87 2.92 -2.22
CA ASN A 13 14.71 1.49 -2.00
C ASN A 13 13.94 1.20 -0.71
N ALA A 14 14.17 1.96 0.36
CA ALA A 14 13.43 1.82 1.61
C ALA A 14 11.94 2.16 1.43
N GLU A 15 11.61 3.24 0.73
CA GLU A 15 10.22 3.59 0.43
C GLU A 15 9.52 2.54 -0.45
N LEU A 16 10.22 1.98 -1.44
CA LEU A 16 9.70 0.89 -2.28
C LEU A 16 9.44 -0.39 -1.48
N ALA A 17 10.38 -0.77 -0.61
CA ALA A 17 10.21 -1.91 0.30
C ALA A 17 9.01 -1.70 1.24
N TRP A 18 8.87 -0.48 1.76
CA TRP A 18 7.75 -0.14 2.63
C TRP A 18 6.40 -0.17 1.88
N ALA A 19 6.37 0.34 0.65
CA ALA A 19 5.17 0.31 -0.20
C ALA A 19 4.72 -1.12 -0.55
N ALA A 20 5.61 -2.12 -0.52
CA ALA A 20 5.21 -3.52 -0.72
C ALA A 20 4.36 -4.09 0.43
N TYR A 21 4.30 -3.42 1.58
CA TYR A 21 3.41 -3.79 2.70
C TYR A 21 1.95 -3.35 2.51
N GLY A 22 1.66 -2.56 1.46
CA GLY A 22 0.30 -2.13 1.15
C GLY A 22 -0.64 -3.30 0.80
N TYR A 23 -1.83 -3.28 1.39
CA TYR A 23 -2.94 -4.22 1.11
C TYR A 23 -3.74 -3.71 -0.09
N TYR A 24 -3.13 -3.83 -1.28
CA TYR A 24 -3.66 -3.23 -2.51
C TYR A 24 -4.89 -3.96 -3.08
N ASP A 25 -5.20 -5.16 -2.60
CA ASP A 25 -6.44 -5.88 -2.85
C ASP A 25 -7.69 -5.12 -2.33
N LEU A 26 -7.50 -4.18 -1.41
CA LEU A 26 -8.57 -3.34 -0.87
C LEU A 26 -8.92 -2.13 -1.74
N ILE A 27 -8.14 -1.84 -2.79
CA ILE A 27 -8.41 -0.74 -3.72
C ILE A 27 -9.78 -0.95 -4.38
N GLY A 28 -10.59 0.10 -4.43
CA GLY A 28 -11.94 0.04 -5.04
C GLY A 28 -13.00 -0.61 -4.16
N LYS A 29 -12.66 -1.15 -2.99
CA LYS A 29 -13.65 -1.42 -1.93
C LYS A 29 -14.14 -0.10 -1.36
N LYS A 30 -15.29 -0.10 -0.67
CA LYS A 30 -15.81 1.09 0.00
C LYS A 30 -15.35 1.15 1.44
N PHE A 31 -15.27 2.34 2.02
CA PHE A 31 -15.14 2.51 3.46
C PHE A 31 -16.44 2.12 4.17
N HIS A 32 -16.32 1.54 5.37
CA HIS A 32 -17.44 1.09 6.17
C HIS A 32 -18.46 2.20 6.43
N THR A 33 -19.74 1.81 6.56
CA THR A 33 -20.84 2.77 6.74
C THR A 33 -20.79 3.53 8.06
N GLN A 34 -19.95 3.10 8.99
CA GLN A 34 -19.71 3.76 10.27
C GLN A 34 -18.43 4.61 10.26
N SER A 35 -17.73 4.71 9.12
CA SER A 35 -16.60 5.64 8.98
C SER A 35 -17.06 7.07 9.24
N LYS A 36 -16.34 7.79 10.09
CA LYS A 36 -16.69 9.15 10.53
C LYS A 36 -16.56 10.19 9.42
N THR A 37 -15.64 9.96 8.47
CA THR A 37 -15.18 11.00 7.52
C THR A 37 -15.31 10.59 6.06
N ARG A 38 -15.36 9.29 5.75
CA ARG A 38 -15.24 8.75 4.38
C ARG A 38 -16.34 7.73 4.04
N LYS A 39 -17.48 7.80 4.72
CA LYS A 39 -18.55 6.80 4.66
C LYS A 39 -18.98 6.46 3.23
N GLY A 40 -18.87 5.18 2.84
CA GLY A 40 -19.35 4.68 1.55
C GLY A 40 -18.55 5.15 0.33
N GLU A 41 -17.49 5.95 0.54
CA GLU A 41 -16.56 6.34 -0.51
C GLU A 41 -15.63 5.18 -0.86
N PHE A 42 -15.12 5.18 -2.09
CA PHE A 42 -14.16 4.19 -2.54
C PHE A 42 -12.77 4.44 -1.95
N ILE A 43 -12.12 3.36 -1.54
CA ILE A 43 -10.74 3.33 -1.08
C ILE A 43 -9.84 3.47 -2.31
N THR A 44 -8.95 4.45 -2.24
CA THR A 44 -7.96 4.73 -3.27
C THR A 44 -6.62 4.12 -2.91
N LEU A 45 -5.72 4.03 -3.91
CA LEU A 45 -4.33 3.61 -3.72
C LEU A 45 -3.61 4.41 -2.62
N HIS A 46 -3.88 5.71 -2.51
CA HIS A 46 -3.26 6.57 -1.51
C HIS A 46 -3.72 6.22 -0.10
N ASP A 47 -5.01 5.91 0.06
CA ASP A 47 -5.59 5.61 1.36
C ASP A 47 -4.97 4.35 1.98
N ILE A 48 -4.61 3.35 1.16
CA ILE A 48 -3.97 2.11 1.60
C ILE A 48 -2.67 2.37 2.38
N MET A 49 -1.86 3.32 1.91
CA MET A 49 -0.57 3.62 2.52
C MET A 49 -0.63 4.77 3.53
N ASP A 50 -1.68 5.59 3.53
CA ASP A 50 -1.79 6.77 4.40
C ASP A 50 -2.22 6.36 5.82
N ALA A 51 -1.34 6.58 6.79
CA ALA A 51 -1.53 6.28 8.21
C ALA A 51 -2.73 7.00 8.84
N THR A 52 -3.28 8.05 8.22
CA THR A 52 -4.53 8.68 8.68
C THR A 52 -5.70 7.70 8.68
N TYR A 53 -5.68 6.72 7.76
CA TYR A 53 -6.71 5.71 7.62
C TYR A 53 -6.35 4.39 8.30
N PHE A 54 -5.34 4.39 9.17
CA PHE A 54 -5.05 3.26 10.05
C PHE A 54 -6.35 2.84 10.78
N ASP A 55 -6.65 1.55 10.76
CA ASP A 55 -7.82 0.94 11.38
C ASP A 55 -9.18 1.33 10.77
N TYR A 56 -9.21 2.09 9.66
CA TYR A 56 -10.43 2.28 8.90
C TYR A 56 -10.84 0.94 8.28
N GLU A 57 -12.12 0.62 8.38
CA GLU A 57 -12.66 -0.64 7.90
C GLU A 57 -13.24 -0.51 6.50
N THR A 58 -13.12 -1.58 5.73
CA THR A 58 -13.85 -1.74 4.47
C THR A 58 -15.31 -2.04 4.75
N GLN A 59 -16.20 -1.54 3.92
CA GLN A 59 -17.58 -2.00 3.84
C GLN A 59 -17.57 -3.42 3.26
N ASP A 60 -17.95 -4.39 4.08
CA ASP A 60 -18.27 -5.74 3.60
C ASP A 60 -19.73 -5.78 3.10
N SER A 61 -20.00 -6.70 2.16
CA SER A 61 -21.33 -7.11 1.74
C SER A 61 -21.97 -8.04 2.78
N THR A 62 -21.14 -8.72 3.58
CA THR A 62 -21.52 -9.64 4.66
C THR A 62 -21.12 -9.09 6.04
N PHE A 63 -21.80 -9.51 7.11
CA PHE A 63 -21.69 -8.87 8.44
C PHE A 63 -20.40 -9.24 9.22
N PHE A 64 -19.54 -10.12 8.69
CA PHE A 64 -18.52 -10.83 9.48
C PHE A 64 -17.07 -10.67 9.01
N ASN A 65 -16.77 -10.10 7.84
CA ASN A 65 -15.41 -10.01 7.31
C ASN A 65 -15.04 -8.58 6.86
N THR A 66 -14.98 -7.62 7.80
CA THR A 66 -14.42 -6.29 7.50
C THR A 66 -12.89 -6.35 7.54
N PHE A 67 -12.24 -5.88 6.47
CA PHE A 67 -10.79 -5.71 6.43
C PHE A 67 -10.41 -4.31 6.92
N LYS A 68 -9.24 -4.21 7.54
CA LYS A 68 -8.72 -2.95 8.11
C LYS A 68 -7.54 -2.44 7.31
N LEU A 69 -7.58 -1.16 6.97
CA LEU A 69 -6.44 -0.47 6.38
C LEU A 69 -5.30 -0.40 7.41
N LYS A 70 -4.06 -0.59 6.93
CA LYS A 70 -2.86 -0.58 7.77
C LYS A 70 -2.08 0.72 7.72
N GLY A 71 -2.12 1.49 6.63
CA GLY A 71 -1.59 2.85 6.57
C GLY A 71 -0.18 3.01 7.17
N ASP A 72 0.86 2.62 6.43
CA ASP A 72 2.21 2.56 6.99
C ASP A 72 3.07 3.82 6.73
N MET A 73 2.58 4.77 5.95
CA MET A 73 3.27 6.02 5.60
C MET A 73 2.56 7.23 6.17
N THR A 74 3.33 8.28 6.50
CA THR A 74 2.70 9.59 6.77
C THR A 74 1.92 10.08 5.53
N PRO A 75 0.87 10.91 5.70
CA PRO A 75 0.02 11.34 4.58
C PRO A 75 0.81 11.99 3.44
N THR A 76 1.81 12.79 3.82
CA THR A 76 2.68 13.47 2.86
C THR A 76 3.64 12.51 2.17
N GLN A 77 4.13 11.49 2.88
CA GLN A 77 5.01 10.47 2.32
C GLN A 77 4.25 9.60 1.29
N ALA A 78 3.04 9.12 1.62
CA ALA A 78 2.20 8.36 0.70
C ALA A 78 1.93 9.15 -0.59
N LYS A 79 1.51 10.42 -0.47
CA LYS A 79 1.29 11.32 -1.62
C LYS A 79 2.55 11.52 -2.46
N ARG A 80 3.72 11.71 -1.83
CA ARG A 80 4.98 11.89 -2.56
C ARG A 80 5.42 10.60 -3.24
N PHE A 81 5.21 9.43 -2.62
CA PHE A 81 5.52 8.14 -3.19
C PHE A 81 4.72 7.91 -4.48
N PHE A 82 3.39 8.01 -4.42
CA PHE A 82 2.52 7.79 -5.59
C PHE A 82 2.53 8.93 -6.62
N LYS A 83 3.16 10.07 -6.31
CA LYS A 83 3.55 11.06 -7.33
C LYS A 83 4.73 10.57 -8.18
N ARG A 84 5.61 9.72 -7.63
CA ARG A 84 6.81 9.21 -8.30
C ARG A 84 6.63 7.84 -8.93
N TYR A 85 5.76 7.00 -8.37
CA TYR A 85 5.57 5.62 -8.81
C TYR A 85 4.12 5.34 -9.18
N ASP A 86 3.92 4.57 -10.24
CA ASP A 86 2.65 3.89 -10.56
C ASP A 86 2.73 2.46 -10.04
N LEU A 87 1.70 1.99 -9.33
CA LEU A 87 1.52 0.57 -9.05
C LEU A 87 0.87 -0.06 -10.28
N LEU A 88 1.60 -0.90 -10.99
CA LEU A 88 1.12 -1.55 -12.21
C LEU A 88 0.42 -2.87 -11.92
N ASP A 89 1.00 -3.65 -11.01
CA ASP A 89 0.43 -4.93 -10.61
C ASP A 89 0.87 -5.28 -9.17
N PHE A 90 0.12 -6.19 -8.55
CA PHE A 90 0.40 -6.69 -7.22
C PHE A 90 -0.11 -8.12 -7.05
N TYR A 91 0.54 -8.87 -6.18
CA TYR A 91 0.16 -10.22 -5.79
C TYR A 91 0.28 -10.33 -4.26
N PRO A 92 -0.58 -11.10 -3.58
CA PRO A 92 -1.79 -11.73 -4.12
C PRO A 92 -2.93 -10.71 -4.38
N LYS A 93 -3.99 -11.14 -5.07
CA LYS A 93 -5.20 -10.34 -5.32
C LYS A 93 -6.25 -10.46 -4.21
N ASP A 94 -5.85 -11.08 -3.10
CA ASP A 94 -6.62 -11.35 -1.90
C ASP A 94 -5.69 -11.26 -0.66
N ASP A 95 -6.19 -11.63 0.51
CA ASP A 95 -5.42 -11.65 1.77
C ASP A 95 -4.71 -13.01 2.00
N SER A 96 -4.31 -13.70 0.93
CA SER A 96 -3.60 -14.98 1.07
C SER A 96 -2.21 -14.80 1.67
N GLN A 97 -1.81 -15.79 2.47
CA GLN A 97 -0.49 -15.84 3.10
C GLN A 97 0.58 -16.44 2.16
N GLY A 98 1.84 -16.13 2.42
CA GLY A 98 3.03 -16.66 1.75
C GLY A 98 4.00 -15.54 1.39
N PHE A 99 3.74 -14.87 0.27
CA PHE A 99 4.53 -13.72 -0.18
C PHE A 99 3.63 -12.70 -0.87
N HIS A 100 4.00 -11.43 -0.75
CA HIS A 100 3.42 -10.35 -1.54
C HIS A 100 4.45 -9.83 -2.51
N ALA A 101 4.00 -9.46 -3.71
CA ALA A 101 4.82 -8.84 -4.71
C ALA A 101 4.11 -7.62 -5.28
N CYS A 102 4.88 -6.58 -5.62
CA CYS A 102 4.38 -5.36 -6.24
C CYS A 102 5.28 -4.98 -7.41
N LEU A 103 4.68 -4.68 -8.55
CA LEU A 103 5.35 -4.13 -9.71
C LEU A 103 5.08 -2.63 -9.77
N PHE A 104 6.11 -1.84 -9.47
CA PHE A 104 6.07 -0.39 -9.58
C PHE A 104 6.79 0.08 -10.85
N GLN A 105 6.30 1.16 -11.45
CA GLN A 105 7.04 1.90 -12.47
C GLN A 105 7.31 3.32 -11.99
N ASN A 106 8.56 3.77 -12.11
CA ASN A 106 8.89 5.18 -11.91
C ASN A 106 8.29 6.01 -13.05
N LYS A 107 7.43 6.99 -12.71
CA LYS A 107 6.70 7.79 -13.71
C LYS A 107 7.62 8.59 -14.62
N LYS A 108 8.79 9.00 -14.12
CA LYS A 108 9.76 9.84 -14.84
C LYS A 108 10.78 9.01 -15.60
N SER A 109 11.52 8.13 -14.91
CA SER A 109 12.57 7.33 -15.56
C SER A 109 12.03 6.17 -16.40
N LYS A 110 10.76 5.78 -16.17
CA LYS A 110 10.10 4.60 -16.76
C LYS A 110 10.69 3.26 -16.35
N GLU A 111 11.64 3.26 -15.41
CA GLU A 111 12.19 2.05 -14.81
C GLU A 111 11.12 1.28 -14.05
N TYR A 112 11.19 -0.05 -14.15
CA TYR A 112 10.33 -0.97 -13.43
C TYR A 112 11.06 -1.53 -12.22
N THR A 113 10.40 -1.52 -11.07
CA THR A 113 10.88 -2.12 -9.84
C THR A 113 9.91 -3.20 -9.41
N PHE A 114 10.41 -4.42 -9.30
CA PHE A 114 9.69 -5.53 -8.70
C PHE A 114 10.12 -5.69 -7.25
N VAL A 115 9.17 -5.61 -6.32
CA VAL A 115 9.41 -5.70 -4.88
C VAL A 115 8.70 -6.93 -4.35
N ILE A 116 9.38 -7.73 -3.55
CA ILE A 116 8.85 -8.96 -2.94
C ILE A 116 9.04 -8.88 -1.43
N ARG A 117 8.04 -9.30 -0.67
CA ARG A 117 8.14 -9.52 0.78
C ARG A 117 7.50 -10.86 1.15
N GLY A 118 7.99 -11.48 2.22
CA GLY A 118 7.27 -12.57 2.87
C GLY A 118 6.08 -12.04 3.69
N THR A 119 5.12 -12.90 3.96
CA THR A 119 4.18 -12.69 5.07
C THR A 119 4.70 -13.40 6.31
N GLU A 120 4.29 -12.92 7.48
CA GLU A 120 4.50 -13.66 8.72
C GLU A 120 3.80 -15.02 8.63
N ILE A 121 4.53 -16.09 8.94
CA ILE A 121 3.93 -17.42 9.12
C ILE A 121 3.30 -17.39 10.51
N LYS A 122 1.97 -17.45 10.60
CA LYS A 122 1.32 -17.70 11.89
C LYS A 122 1.61 -19.15 12.27
N ASP A 123 2.28 -19.37 13.39
CA ASP A 123 2.49 -20.71 13.93
C ASP A 123 1.13 -21.44 14.04
N ILE A 124 1.07 -22.65 13.48
CA ILE A 124 -0.10 -23.54 13.48
C ILE A 124 -0.29 -24.17 14.86
#